data_AF-A0A3M1H9V9-F1
#
_entry.id   AF-A0A3M1H9V9-F1
#
_cell.length_a   1.000
_cell.length_b   1.000
_cell.length_c   1.000
_cell.angle_alpha   90.00
_cell.angle_beta   90.00
_cell.angle_gamma   90.00
#
_symmetry.space_group_name_H-M   'P 1'
#
loop_
_entity.id
_entity.type
_entity.pdbx_description
1 polymer ?
#
loop_
_entity_poly.entity_id
_entity_poly.type
_entity_poly.pdbx_seq_one_letter_code
_entity_poly.pdbx_strand_id
1 'polypeptide(L)'
;MNALTKKAELSLEVIIVAVIVLIVLVVLVLVFTGKIGNFGETTQETEEQFNPSNCEIPGTGRYCSNTPCPTGKSVSAQCPNPGEVCCRP
;
A
#
# COMPACT_ATOMS: atom_id res chain seq x y z
N MET A 1 11.73 -34.10 -55.83
CA MET A 1 12.20 -34.23 -54.43
C MET A 1 12.30 -32.81 -53.88
N ASN A 2 11.88 -32.55 -52.62
CA ASN A 2 12.01 -31.27 -51.83
C ASN A 2 10.71 -30.70 -51.21
N ALA A 3 9.72 -31.53 -50.84
CA ALA A 3 8.56 -31.08 -50.05
C ALA A 3 8.69 -31.34 -48.53
N LEU A 4 9.72 -32.08 -48.10
CA LEU A 4 9.86 -32.54 -46.70
C LEU A 4 10.63 -31.56 -45.79
N THR A 5 11.44 -30.65 -46.34
CA THR A 5 12.27 -29.73 -45.53
C THR A 5 11.54 -28.49 -45.04
N LYS A 6 10.51 -27.99 -45.75
CA LYS A 6 9.78 -26.76 -45.35
C LYS A 6 8.89 -26.89 -44.12
N LYS A 7 8.50 -28.10 -43.71
CA LYS A 7 7.65 -28.31 -42.52
C LYS A 7 8.44 -28.29 -41.21
N ALA A 8 9.75 -28.51 -41.24
CA ALA A 8 10.58 -28.57 -40.05
C ALA A 8 11.05 -27.18 -39.57
N GLU A 9 11.27 -26.22 -40.49
CA GLU A 9 11.71 -24.86 -40.13
C GLU A 9 10.64 -24.08 -39.34
N LEU A 10 9.37 -24.19 -39.74
CA LEU A 10 8.24 -23.63 -39.00
C LEU A 10 8.15 -24.16 -37.56
N SER A 11 8.60 -25.38 -37.30
CA SER A 11 8.53 -25.97 -35.96
C SER A 11 9.49 -25.29 -34.99
N LEU A 12 10.67 -24.87 -35.44
CA LEU A 12 11.72 -24.41 -34.53
C LEU A 12 11.46 -22.96 -34.10
N GLU A 13 11.06 -22.10 -35.03
CA GLU A 13 10.67 -20.71 -34.75
C GLU A 13 9.50 -20.64 -33.77
N VAL A 14 8.47 -21.49 -33.96
CA VAL A 14 7.30 -21.56 -33.08
C VAL A 14 7.68 -22.04 -31.68
N ILE A 15 8.58 -23.03 -31.56
CA ILE A 15 9.06 -23.51 -30.27
C ILE A 15 9.82 -22.41 -29.54
N ILE A 16 10.70 -21.67 -30.22
CA ILE A 16 11.46 -20.57 -29.63
C ILE A 16 10.51 -19.48 -29.09
N VAL A 17 9.53 -19.07 -29.90
CA VAL A 17 8.53 -18.06 -29.49
C VAL A 17 7.72 -18.56 -28.28
N ALA A 18 7.28 -19.82 -28.29
CA ALA A 18 6.55 -20.40 -27.18
C ALA A 18 7.35 -20.38 -25.86
N VAL A 19 8.65 -20.71 -25.91
CA VAL A 19 9.52 -20.68 -24.73
C VAL A 19 9.73 -19.25 -24.22
N ILE A 20 9.95 -18.28 -25.11
CA ILE A 20 10.13 -16.87 -24.73
C ILE A 20 8.86 -16.34 -24.03
N VAL A 21 7.68 -16.61 -24.59
CA VAL A 21 6.40 -16.19 -24.01
C VAL A 21 6.21 -16.81 -22.63
N LEU A 22 6.57 -18.08 -22.45
CA LEU A 22 6.47 -18.78 -21.17
C LEU A 22 7.39 -18.14 -20.12
N ILE A 23 8.62 -17.78 -20.48
CA ILE A 23 9.55 -17.08 -19.58
C ILE A 23 9.00 -15.71 -19.18
N VAL A 24 8.51 -14.92 -20.14
CA VAL A 24 7.91 -13.61 -19.86
C VAL A 24 6.71 -13.73 -18.93
N LEU A 25 5.82 -14.72 -19.16
CA LEU A 25 4.69 -14.98 -18.27
C LEU A 25 5.13 -15.32 -16.85
N VAL A 26 6.14 -16.16 -16.67
CA VAL A 26 6.69 -16.49 -15.34
C VAL A 26 7.23 -15.23 -14.66
N VAL A 27 8.00 -14.40 -15.37
CA VAL A 27 8.52 -13.14 -14.82
C VAL A 27 7.39 -12.20 -14.40
N LEU A 28 6.36 -12.04 -15.23
CA LEU A 28 5.20 -11.23 -14.89
C LEU A 28 4.49 -11.76 -13.64
N VAL A 29 4.24 -13.08 -13.55
CA VAL A 29 3.63 -13.69 -12.36
C VAL A 29 4.47 -13.42 -11.12
N LEU A 30 5.80 -13.56 -11.19
CA LEU A 30 6.70 -13.29 -10.05
C LEU A 30 6.69 -11.82 -9.59
N VAL A 31 6.54 -10.88 -10.53
CA VAL A 31 6.41 -9.45 -10.24
C VAL A 31 5.03 -9.15 -9.64
N PHE A 32 3.94 -9.62 -10.25
CA PHE A 32 2.57 -9.37 -9.80
C PHE A 32 2.21 -10.07 -8.49
N THR A 33 2.77 -11.26 -8.22
CA THR A 33 2.60 -11.95 -6.93
C THR A 33 3.42 -11.31 -5.80
N GLY A 34 4.14 -10.22 -6.06
CA GLY A 34 4.93 -9.51 -5.04
C GLY A 34 6.12 -10.31 -4.53
N LYS A 35 6.42 -11.48 -5.10
CA LYS A 35 7.54 -12.33 -4.68
C LYS A 35 8.90 -11.65 -4.92
N ILE A 36 8.93 -10.64 -5.80
CA ILE A 36 10.06 -9.72 -6.01
C ILE A 36 9.79 -8.32 -5.39
N GLY A 37 8.51 -7.98 -5.13
CA GLY A 37 8.06 -6.72 -4.55
C GLY A 37 8.33 -6.55 -3.05
N ASN A 38 8.67 -7.63 -2.33
CA ASN A 38 9.05 -7.56 -0.92
C ASN A 38 10.39 -6.83 -0.65
N PHE A 39 11.07 -6.31 -1.67
CA PHE A 39 12.23 -5.40 -1.54
C PHE A 39 11.84 -3.91 -1.48
N GLY A 40 10.54 -3.57 -1.58
CA GLY A 40 10.07 -2.18 -1.62
C GLY A 40 9.00 -1.80 -0.59
N GLU A 41 8.44 -2.75 0.16
CA GLU A 41 7.47 -2.46 1.22
C GLU A 41 8.14 -2.47 2.59
N THR A 42 9.02 -1.48 2.81
CA THR A 42 8.85 -0.71 4.03
C THR A 42 7.73 0.29 3.74
N THR A 43 6.48 -0.14 3.84
CA THR A 43 5.46 0.79 4.36
C THR A 43 5.95 1.09 5.77
N GLN A 44 6.77 2.13 5.90
CA GLN A 44 6.98 2.80 7.16
C GLN A 44 5.56 3.00 7.68
N GLU A 45 5.18 2.24 8.71
CA GLU A 45 3.84 2.28 9.30
C GLU A 45 3.56 3.74 9.58
N THR A 46 2.85 4.36 8.65
CA THR A 46 2.55 5.78 8.71
C THR A 46 1.27 5.79 9.49
N GLU A 47 1.40 6.43 10.64
CA GLU A 47 0.36 6.79 11.59
C GLU A 47 -0.03 5.63 12.51
N GLU A 48 0.42 5.80 13.75
CA GLU A 48 -0.16 5.26 14.97
C GLU A 48 -1.61 4.80 14.74
N GLN A 49 -1.92 3.53 15.06
CA GLN A 49 -3.28 3.03 15.01
C GLN A 49 -4.24 4.06 15.63
N PHE A 50 -5.27 4.45 14.88
CA PHE A 50 -6.32 5.34 15.36
C PHE A 50 -6.81 4.86 16.72
N ASN A 51 -6.37 5.55 17.77
CA ASN A 51 -6.81 5.28 19.12
C ASN A 51 -7.94 6.27 19.41
N PRO A 52 -9.18 5.82 19.62
CA PRO A 52 -10.28 6.72 19.99
C PRO A 52 -10.02 7.47 21.31
N SER A 53 -9.00 7.06 22.08
CA SER A 53 -8.51 7.73 23.28
C SER A 53 -7.57 8.91 22.99
N ASN A 54 -6.98 8.98 21.79
CA ASN A 54 -6.08 10.06 21.42
C ASN A 54 -6.91 11.25 20.91
N CYS A 55 -6.87 12.35 21.66
CA CYS A 55 -7.50 13.59 21.23
C CYS A 55 -6.85 14.13 19.95
N GLU A 56 -5.52 14.11 19.91
CA GLU A 56 -4.73 14.69 18.82
C GLU A 56 -4.65 13.69 17.66
N ILE A 57 -5.54 13.86 16.69
CA ILE A 57 -5.54 13.07 15.46
C ILE A 57 -4.99 13.97 14.34
N PRO A 58 -3.89 13.58 13.67
CA PRO A 58 -3.32 14.37 12.60
C PRO A 58 -4.37 14.69 11.52
N GLY A 59 -4.37 15.94 11.04
CA GLY A 59 -5.32 16.40 10.01
C GLY A 59 -6.74 16.75 10.49
N THR A 60 -7.10 16.50 11.75
CA THR A 60 -8.47 16.81 12.26
C THR A 60 -8.58 18.15 13.01
N GLY A 61 -7.46 18.81 13.30
CA GLY A 61 -7.41 20.06 14.07
C GLY A 61 -7.83 19.92 15.54
N ARG A 62 -7.96 18.69 16.04
CA ARG A 62 -8.23 18.38 17.45
C ARG A 62 -6.94 18.48 18.27
N TYR A 63 -7.02 19.05 19.46
CA TYR A 63 -5.88 19.22 20.35
C TYR A 63 -6.33 19.24 21.81
N CYS A 64 -5.43 18.85 22.71
CA CYS A 64 -5.66 18.95 24.15
C CYS A 64 -5.42 20.38 24.63
N SER A 65 -6.36 20.90 25.42
CA SER A 65 -6.23 22.22 26.06
C SER A 65 -6.81 22.18 27.46
N ASN A 66 -6.31 23.06 28.33
CA ASN A 66 -6.94 23.31 29.61
C ASN A 66 -8.39 23.79 29.40
N THR A 67 -9.28 23.36 30.29
CA THR A 67 -10.67 23.82 30.30
C THR A 67 -10.74 25.31 30.67
N PRO A 68 -11.60 26.12 30.01
CA PRO A 68 -12.46 25.81 28.85
C PRO A 68 -11.73 25.94 27.49
N CYS A 69 -12.25 25.27 26.46
CA CYS A 69 -11.76 25.45 25.09
C CYS A 69 -11.89 26.92 24.63
N PRO A 70 -10.98 27.42 23.78
CA PRO A 70 -11.08 28.77 23.25
C PRO A 70 -12.35 28.93 22.40
N THR A 71 -12.80 30.18 22.28
CA THR A 71 -14.10 30.58 21.73
C THR A 71 -14.39 29.92 20.38
N GLY A 72 -15.55 29.26 20.29
CA GLY A 72 -16.02 28.59 19.08
C GLY A 72 -15.69 27.10 18.98
N LYS A 73 -15.00 26.52 19.97
CA LYS A 73 -14.63 25.09 19.96
C LYS A 73 -15.44 24.27 20.95
N SER A 74 -15.75 23.03 20.57
CA SER A 74 -16.52 22.09 21.41
C SER A 74 -15.62 21.09 22.12
N VAL A 75 -16.01 20.66 23.33
CA VAL A 75 -15.35 19.61 24.10
C VAL A 75 -15.85 18.24 23.63
N SER A 76 -14.95 17.34 23.22
CA SER A 76 -15.33 16.00 22.72
C SER A 76 -14.89 14.81 23.58
N ALA A 77 -13.85 14.94 24.41
CA ALA A 77 -13.32 13.86 25.28
C ALA A 77 -12.38 14.42 26.38
N GLN A 78 -12.03 13.62 27.39
CA GLN A 78 -10.90 13.90 28.30
C GLN A 78 -9.57 13.52 27.64
N CYS A 79 -8.54 14.33 27.89
CA CYS A 79 -7.16 14.02 27.50
C CYS A 79 -6.47 13.11 28.54
N PRO A 80 -5.35 12.45 28.20
CA PRO A 80 -4.64 11.58 29.13
C PRO A 80 -4.10 12.31 30.38
N ASN A 81 -3.92 13.63 30.31
CA ASN A 81 -3.51 14.45 31.44
C ASN A 81 -4.73 14.90 32.28
N PRO A 82 -4.63 14.86 33.63
CA PRO A 82 -5.70 15.33 34.49
C PRO A 82 -5.90 16.84 34.35
N GLY A 83 -7.12 17.27 33.99
CA GLY A 83 -7.51 18.67 33.85
C GLY A 83 -7.58 19.20 32.40
N GLU A 84 -7.11 18.41 31.43
CA GLU A 84 -7.17 18.75 30.02
C GLU A 84 -8.39 18.13 29.32
N VAL A 85 -9.00 18.91 28.42
CA VAL A 85 -10.09 18.46 27.56
C VAL A 85 -9.68 18.50 26.10
N CYS A 86 -10.30 17.61 25.32
CA CYS A 86 -10.12 17.57 23.89
C CYS A 86 -10.99 18.63 23.21
N CYS A 87 -10.35 19.62 22.61
CA CYS A 87 -11.01 20.70 21.88
C CYS A 87 -11.08 20.38 20.39
N ARG A 88 -12.27 20.49 19.82
CA ARG A 88 -12.53 20.33 18.38
C ARG A 88 -12.93 21.67 17.74
N PRO A 89 -12.40 22.03 16.55
CA PRO A 89 -12.88 23.18 15.79
C PRO A 89 -14.36 23.10 15.45
#